data_AF-V4RJI7-F1
#
_entry.id   AF-V4RJI7-F1
#
_cell.length_a   1.000
_cell.length_b   1.000
_cell.length_c   1.000
_cell.angle_alpha   90.00
_cell.angle_beta   90.00
_cell.angle_gamma   90.00
#
_symmetry.space_group_name_H-M   'P 1'
#
loop_
_entity.id
_entity.type
_entity.pdbx_description
1 polymer ?
#
loop_
_entity_poly.entity_id
_entity_poly.type
_entity_poly.pdbx_seq_one_letter_code
_entity_poly.pdbx_strand_id
1 'polypeptide(L)'
;MYGWDVYLSGEIHTDWRERIEAGADEAGLDITFSAPVTDHEASDDCGVAILGQEDKPFWKDHKGAKLNAIRTRTLIEQADVVVVRFGDKYKQWNAAFDAGYAAALGKPLIVLHPQEHTHALKEVDAAALAVAETPEQVVEILRYVIAGELPGRARAAAE
;
A
#
# COMPACT_ATOMS: atom_id res chain seq x y z
N MET A 1 10.51 4.75 21.58
CA MET A 1 10.65 4.05 20.29
C MET A 1 9.65 4.74 19.38
N TYR A 2 10.06 5.16 18.18
CA TYR A 2 9.11 5.75 17.22
C TYR A 2 8.42 4.58 16.51
N GLY A 3 7.09 4.55 16.55
CA GLY A 3 6.31 3.60 15.74
C GLY A 3 6.47 3.92 14.27
N TRP A 4 6.40 2.89 13.42
CA TRP A 4 6.55 3.03 11.97
C TRP A 4 5.20 3.33 11.30
N ASP A 5 5.17 4.25 10.35
CA ASP A 5 3.98 4.49 9.53
C ASP A 5 4.06 3.70 8.22
N VAL A 6 3.12 2.78 8.00
CA VAL A 6 3.07 1.93 6.79
C VAL A 6 1.81 2.22 5.98
N TYR A 7 1.97 2.57 4.70
CA TYR A 7 0.86 2.83 3.78
C TYR A 7 0.54 1.62 2.90
N LEU A 8 -0.70 1.12 2.95
CA LEU A 8 -1.18 -0.06 2.21
C LEU A 8 -2.07 0.36 1.01
N SER A 9 -1.44 0.60 -0.14
CA SER A 9 -2.15 0.88 -1.41
C SER A 9 -2.43 -0.40 -2.21
N GLY A 10 -3.43 -0.37 -3.07
CA GLY A 10 -3.76 -1.47 -3.98
C GLY A 10 -5.22 -1.87 -4.00
N GLU A 11 -5.49 -3.03 -4.58
CA GLU A 11 -6.83 -3.62 -4.69
C GLU A 11 -7.58 -3.73 -3.34
N ILE A 12 -8.91 -3.72 -3.40
CA ILE A 12 -9.83 -3.69 -2.25
C ILE A 12 -10.81 -4.87 -2.24
N HIS A 13 -10.51 -5.93 -2.97
CA HIS A 13 -11.38 -7.07 -3.25
C HIS A 13 -10.97 -8.35 -2.51
N THR A 14 -9.86 -8.34 -1.76
CA THR A 14 -9.40 -9.45 -0.92
C THR A 14 -9.02 -8.96 0.48
N ASP A 15 -8.65 -9.89 1.36
CA ASP A 15 -8.32 -9.72 2.78
C ASP A 15 -6.82 -9.43 3.04
N TRP A 16 -6.08 -9.03 2.01
CA TRP A 16 -4.61 -8.93 2.10
C TRP A 16 -4.13 -7.89 3.11
N ARG A 17 -4.88 -6.80 3.33
CA ARG A 17 -4.51 -5.76 4.31
C ARG A 17 -4.68 -6.30 5.72
N GLU A 18 -5.82 -6.92 5.99
CA GLU A 18 -6.16 -7.53 7.26
C GLU A 18 -5.14 -8.59 7.64
N ARG A 19 -4.64 -9.36 6.67
CA ARG A 19 -3.57 -10.35 6.89
C ARG A 19 -2.23 -9.72 7.26
N ILE A 20 -1.86 -8.59 6.65
CA ILE A 20 -0.64 -7.85 7.01
C ILE A 20 -0.77 -7.24 8.41
N GLU A 21 -1.90 -6.58 8.68
CA GLU A 21 -2.19 -5.96 9.98
C GLU A 21 -2.15 -7.00 11.10
N ALA A 22 -2.89 -8.11 10.95
CA ALA A 22 -2.91 -9.19 11.92
C ALA A 22 -1.53 -9.84 12.10
N GLY A 23 -0.79 -10.08 11.02
CA GLY A 23 0.55 -10.66 11.11
C GLY A 23 1.58 -9.74 11.78
N ALA A 24 1.47 -8.43 11.57
CA ALA A 24 2.30 -7.44 12.25
C ALA A 24 1.97 -7.35 13.76
N ASP A 25 0.69 -7.38 14.10
CA ASP A 25 0.22 -7.41 15.50
C ASP A 25 0.70 -8.69 16.22
N GLU A 26 0.55 -9.86 15.58
CA GLU A 26 1.03 -11.14 16.10
C GLU A 26 2.55 -11.16 16.28
N ALA A 27 3.29 -10.45 15.42
CA ALA A 27 4.73 -10.27 15.52
C ALA A 27 5.14 -9.19 16.56
N GLY A 28 4.18 -8.48 17.15
CA GLY A 28 4.44 -7.43 18.14
C GLY A 28 5.15 -6.20 17.56
N LEU A 29 4.93 -5.90 16.28
CA LEU A 29 5.54 -4.75 15.61
C LEU A 29 4.78 -3.46 15.93
N ASP A 30 5.50 -2.40 16.30
CA ASP A 30 4.93 -1.07 16.56
C ASP A 30 4.71 -0.33 15.23
N ILE A 31 3.59 -0.62 14.57
CA ILE A 31 3.22 -0.08 13.26
C ILE A 31 1.87 0.63 13.32
N THR A 32 1.78 1.81 12.71
CA THR A 32 0.52 2.45 12.37
C THR A 32 0.25 2.26 10.88
N PHE A 33 -0.82 1.55 10.55
CA PHE A 33 -1.24 1.34 9.17
C PHE A 33 -2.17 2.44 8.67
N SER A 34 -2.01 2.82 7.41
CA SER A 34 -2.93 3.73 6.72
C SER A 34 -3.20 3.25 5.29
N ALA A 35 -4.36 3.62 4.74
CA ALA A 35 -4.82 3.15 3.44
C ALA A 35 -5.67 4.22 2.69
N PRO A 36 -5.87 4.06 1.37
CA PRO A 36 -6.91 4.78 0.64
C PRO A 36 -8.30 4.56 1.25
N VAL A 37 -9.28 5.35 0.82
CA VAL A 37 -10.69 5.04 1.12
C VAL A 37 -11.05 3.73 0.39
N THR A 38 -11.39 2.69 1.16
CA THR A 38 -11.73 1.36 0.63
C THR A 38 -13.22 1.18 0.34
N ASP A 39 -14.07 2.08 0.85
CA ASP A 39 -15.47 2.19 0.43
C ASP A 39 -15.52 2.80 -0.98
N HIS A 40 -15.89 1.96 -1.95
CA HIS A 40 -15.89 2.31 -3.36
C HIS A 40 -16.88 3.44 -3.69
N GLU A 41 -18.09 3.41 -3.14
CA GLU A 41 -19.11 4.41 -3.41
C GLU A 41 -18.70 5.76 -2.80
N ALA A 42 -18.22 5.74 -1.56
CA ALA A 42 -17.71 6.95 -0.91
C ALA A 42 -16.51 7.54 -1.66
N SER A 43 -15.59 6.70 -2.14
CA SER A 43 -14.41 7.13 -2.89
C SER A 43 -14.77 7.77 -4.25
N ASP A 44 -15.72 7.18 -4.98
CA ASP A 44 -16.17 7.67 -6.29
C ASP A 44 -16.98 8.95 -6.18
N ASP A 45 -17.86 9.05 -5.18
CA ASP A 45 -18.82 10.15 -5.07
C ASP A 45 -18.34 11.33 -4.20
N CYS A 46 -17.21 11.19 -3.49
CA CYS A 46 -16.72 12.22 -2.55
C CYS A 46 -16.65 13.62 -3.17
N GLY A 47 -16.21 13.71 -4.43
CA GLY A 47 -16.08 14.97 -5.16
C GLY A 47 -17.41 15.68 -5.35
N VAL A 48 -18.44 14.97 -5.82
CA VAL A 48 -19.76 15.57 -6.10
C VAL A 48 -20.60 15.74 -4.83
N ALA A 49 -20.39 14.88 -3.83
CA ALA A 49 -21.03 15.01 -2.53
C ALA A 49 -20.57 16.26 -1.77
N ILE A 50 -19.29 16.63 -1.89
CA ILE A 50 -18.69 17.75 -1.12
C ILE A 50 -18.63 19.05 -1.94
N LEU A 51 -18.22 18.99 -3.21
CA LEU A 51 -17.97 20.17 -4.06
C LEU A 51 -19.10 20.46 -5.06
N GLY A 52 -20.24 19.80 -4.90
CA GLY A 52 -21.42 19.94 -5.75
C GLY A 52 -21.42 19.03 -6.97
N GLN A 53 -22.63 18.74 -7.46
CA GLN A 53 -22.91 17.83 -8.57
C GLN A 53 -22.29 18.30 -9.89
N GLU A 54 -22.12 17.35 -10.81
CA GLU A 54 -21.56 17.58 -12.14
C GLU A 54 -22.41 16.90 -13.21
N ASP A 55 -22.63 17.59 -14.32
CA ASP A 55 -23.43 17.06 -15.44
C ASP A 55 -22.65 16.07 -16.31
N LYS A 56 -21.31 16.14 -16.27
CA LYS A 56 -20.42 15.32 -17.10
C LYS A 56 -19.67 14.33 -16.22
N PRO A 57 -19.69 13.02 -16.54
CA PRO A 57 -18.95 12.00 -15.79
C PRO A 57 -17.46 12.33 -15.61
N PHE A 58 -16.82 12.91 -16.63
CA PHE A 58 -15.43 13.36 -16.54
C PHE A 58 -15.17 14.30 -15.34
N TRP A 59 -16.05 15.26 -15.08
CA TRP A 59 -15.87 16.21 -13.97
C TRP A 59 -16.24 15.61 -12.61
N LYS A 60 -17.20 14.67 -12.59
CA LYS A 60 -17.45 13.84 -11.40
C LYS A 60 -16.17 13.11 -10.98
N ASP A 61 -15.59 12.35 -11.89
CA ASP A 61 -14.39 11.55 -11.62
C ASP A 61 -13.19 12.45 -11.29
N HIS A 62 -13.03 13.59 -11.97
CA HIS A 62 -11.93 14.52 -11.72
C HIS A 62 -12.01 15.18 -10.33
N LYS A 63 -13.22 15.47 -9.84
CA LYS A 63 -13.42 15.97 -8.47
C LYS A 63 -13.08 14.88 -7.45
N GLY A 64 -13.60 13.66 -7.62
CA GLY A 64 -13.33 12.54 -6.72
C GLY A 64 -11.84 12.20 -6.66
N ALA A 65 -11.20 12.04 -7.83
CA ALA A 65 -9.78 11.75 -7.95
C ALA A 65 -8.90 12.80 -7.25
N LYS A 66 -9.24 14.09 -7.29
CA LYS A 66 -8.48 15.14 -6.62
C LYS A 66 -8.58 15.09 -5.10
N LEU A 67 -9.76 14.80 -4.56
CA LEU A 67 -9.94 14.64 -3.11
C LEU A 67 -9.19 13.40 -2.61
N ASN A 68 -9.32 12.29 -3.33
CA ASN A 68 -8.55 11.08 -3.04
C ASN A 68 -7.04 11.34 -3.13
N ALA A 69 -6.57 12.09 -4.12
CA ALA A 69 -5.17 12.44 -4.27
C ALA A 69 -4.64 13.28 -3.08
N ILE A 70 -5.43 14.21 -2.52
CA ILE A 70 -5.01 14.95 -1.31
C ILE A 70 -4.71 13.96 -0.18
N ARG A 71 -5.61 13.01 0.07
CA ARG A 71 -5.44 12.00 1.12
C ARG A 71 -4.25 11.08 0.80
N THR A 72 -4.28 10.41 -0.34
CA THR A 72 -3.30 9.39 -0.73
C THR A 72 -1.90 9.96 -0.77
N ARG A 73 -1.68 11.13 -1.37
CA ARG A 73 -0.34 11.74 -1.41
C ARG A 73 0.17 12.12 -0.03
N THR A 74 -0.70 12.70 0.80
CA THR A 74 -0.34 13.04 2.19
C THR A 74 0.10 11.81 2.97
N LEU A 75 -0.64 10.70 2.86
CA LEU A 75 -0.33 9.46 3.58
C LEU A 75 0.93 8.78 3.03
N ILE A 76 1.13 8.75 1.71
CA ILE A 76 2.38 8.25 1.10
C ILE A 76 3.59 9.09 1.54
N GLU A 77 3.46 10.41 1.56
CA GLU A 77 4.54 11.31 1.98
C GLU A 77 4.91 11.16 3.46
N GLN A 78 3.95 10.79 4.30
CA GLN A 78 4.16 10.56 5.72
C GLN A 78 4.70 9.16 6.03
N ALA A 79 4.39 8.16 5.21
CA ALA A 79 4.79 6.78 5.46
C ALA A 79 6.32 6.58 5.45
N ASP A 80 6.79 5.74 6.35
CA ASP A 80 8.16 5.21 6.38
C ASP A 80 8.34 4.10 5.34
N VAL A 81 7.30 3.27 5.13
CA VAL A 81 7.27 2.20 4.11
C VAL A 81 5.93 2.22 3.38
N VAL A 82 5.98 2.06 2.06
CA VAL A 82 4.79 1.92 1.21
C VAL A 82 4.70 0.50 0.69
N VAL A 83 3.54 -0.14 0.85
CA VAL A 83 3.22 -1.43 0.26
C VAL A 83 2.15 -1.22 -0.81
N VAL A 84 2.39 -1.73 -2.03
CA VAL A 84 1.42 -1.66 -3.13
C VAL A 84 1.03 -3.06 -3.59
N ARG A 85 -0.25 -3.40 -3.45
CA ARG A 85 -0.83 -4.69 -3.88
C ARG A 85 -1.41 -4.59 -5.30
N PHE A 86 -1.00 -5.51 -6.17
CA PHE A 86 -1.61 -5.73 -7.49
C PHE A 86 -2.35 -7.08 -7.58
N GLY A 87 -3.68 -7.09 -7.45
CA GLY A 87 -4.50 -8.32 -7.56
C GLY A 87 -4.94 -8.66 -8.99
N ASP A 88 -5.74 -9.71 -9.18
CA ASP A 88 -6.13 -10.19 -10.53
C ASP A 88 -7.31 -9.45 -11.16
N LYS A 89 -8.04 -8.66 -10.37
CA LYS A 89 -9.26 -7.96 -10.80
C LYS A 89 -8.94 -6.53 -11.21
N TYR A 90 -9.53 -6.11 -12.32
CA TYR A 90 -9.35 -4.79 -12.91
C TYR A 90 -7.89 -4.46 -13.22
N LYS A 91 -7.66 -3.31 -13.84
CA LYS A 91 -6.33 -2.91 -14.30
C LYS A 91 -5.48 -2.22 -13.22
N GLN A 92 -6.10 -1.73 -12.14
CA GLN A 92 -5.44 -1.13 -10.95
C GLN A 92 -4.48 0.02 -11.28
N TRP A 93 -4.93 0.93 -12.16
CA TRP A 93 -4.15 2.12 -12.55
C TRP A 93 -3.84 3.07 -11.41
N ASN A 94 -4.71 3.15 -10.40
CA ASN A 94 -4.45 3.89 -9.18
C ASN A 94 -3.27 3.30 -8.40
N ALA A 95 -3.20 1.98 -8.25
CA ALA A 95 -2.08 1.31 -7.58
C ALA A 95 -0.76 1.52 -8.32
N ALA A 96 -0.76 1.42 -9.66
CA ALA A 96 0.41 1.73 -10.48
C ALA A 96 0.86 3.19 -10.33
N PHE A 97 -0.10 4.12 -10.26
CA PHE A 97 0.20 5.53 -10.03
C PHE A 97 0.81 5.78 -8.64
N ASP A 98 0.26 5.15 -7.59
CA ASP A 98 0.76 5.26 -6.23
C ASP A 98 2.18 4.67 -6.09
N ALA A 99 2.45 3.51 -6.71
CA ALA A 99 3.80 2.93 -6.76
C ALA A 99 4.79 3.87 -7.44
N GLY A 100 4.42 4.45 -8.58
CA GLY A 100 5.23 5.44 -9.27
C GLY A 100 5.47 6.72 -8.45
N TYR A 101 4.45 7.19 -7.73
CA TYR A 101 4.56 8.37 -6.87
C TYR A 101 5.48 8.10 -5.67
N ALA A 102 5.32 6.96 -5.00
CA ALA A 102 6.19 6.53 -3.90
C ALA A 102 7.65 6.40 -4.36
N ALA A 103 7.88 5.76 -5.51
CA ALA A 103 9.21 5.63 -6.10
C ALA A 103 9.83 7.01 -6.43
N ALA A 104 9.06 7.93 -7.00
CA ALA A 104 9.53 9.28 -7.31
C ALA A 104 9.91 10.09 -6.07
N LEU A 105 9.26 9.86 -4.93
CA LEU A 105 9.60 10.44 -3.64
C LEU A 105 10.77 9.76 -2.93
N GLY A 106 11.28 8.65 -3.47
CA GLY A 106 12.33 7.83 -2.84
C GLY A 106 11.83 7.07 -1.60
N LYS A 107 10.53 6.80 -1.50
CA LYS A 107 9.96 6.02 -0.39
C LYS A 107 10.37 4.55 -0.51
N PRO A 108 10.74 3.88 0.60
CA PRO A 108 10.88 2.43 0.62
C PRO A 108 9.59 1.76 0.12
N LEU A 109 9.69 1.05 -1.00
CA LEU A 109 8.55 0.47 -1.70
C LEU A 109 8.64 -1.05 -1.68
N ILE A 110 7.57 -1.69 -1.20
CA ILE A 110 7.33 -3.13 -1.30
C ILE A 110 6.17 -3.33 -2.27
N VAL A 111 6.34 -4.21 -3.25
CA VAL A 111 5.28 -4.58 -4.18
C VAL A 111 4.78 -5.98 -3.83
N LEU A 112 3.46 -6.17 -3.80
CA LEU A 112 2.81 -7.46 -3.53
C LEU A 112 1.95 -7.87 -4.72
N HIS A 113 2.35 -8.89 -5.47
CA HIS A 113 1.62 -9.38 -6.65
C HIS A 113 1.76 -10.90 -6.83
N PRO A 114 0.77 -11.60 -7.42
CA PRO A 114 0.92 -13.01 -7.76
C PRO A 114 1.87 -13.16 -8.96
N GLN A 115 2.47 -14.34 -9.15
CA GLN A 115 3.54 -14.55 -10.13
C GLN A 115 3.13 -14.19 -11.58
N GLU A 116 1.85 -14.32 -11.92
CA GLU A 116 1.27 -14.01 -13.22
C GLU A 116 1.49 -12.54 -13.63
N HIS A 117 1.72 -11.65 -12.66
CA HIS A 117 1.87 -10.21 -12.89
C HIS A 117 3.33 -9.77 -13.14
N THR A 118 4.32 -10.62 -12.91
CA THR A 118 5.76 -10.26 -13.00
C THR A 118 6.14 -9.57 -14.30
N HIS A 119 5.65 -10.07 -15.45
CA HIS A 119 5.99 -9.45 -16.73
C HIS A 119 5.35 -8.06 -16.90
N ALA A 120 4.10 -7.91 -16.45
CA ALA A 120 3.36 -6.66 -16.57
C ALA A 120 3.86 -5.59 -15.59
N LEU A 121 4.44 -6.00 -14.46
CA LEU A 121 4.92 -5.12 -13.40
C LEU A 121 6.44 -4.93 -13.39
N LYS A 122 7.19 -5.48 -14.35
CA LYS A 122 8.67 -5.45 -14.36
C LYS A 122 9.30 -4.05 -14.13
N GLU A 123 8.70 -2.97 -14.62
CA GLU A 123 9.19 -1.60 -14.35
C GLU A 123 8.87 -1.13 -12.92
N VAL A 124 7.72 -1.54 -12.37
CA VAL A 124 7.31 -1.25 -10.99
C VAL A 124 8.17 -2.08 -10.03
N ASP A 125 8.38 -3.36 -10.33
CA ASP A 125 9.23 -4.28 -9.58
C ASP A 125 10.68 -3.79 -9.54
N ALA A 126 11.19 -3.27 -10.66
CA ALA A 126 12.54 -2.70 -10.72
C ALA A 126 12.71 -1.44 -9.86
N ALA A 127 11.63 -0.72 -9.55
CA ALA A 127 11.64 0.44 -8.65
C ALA A 127 11.45 0.06 -7.18
N ALA A 128 10.91 -1.14 -6.91
CA ALA A 128 10.68 -1.63 -5.56
C ALA A 128 11.97 -2.13 -4.89
N LEU A 129 12.04 -2.03 -3.56
CA LEU A 129 13.13 -2.61 -2.77
C LEU A 129 12.89 -4.09 -2.43
N ALA A 130 11.63 -4.53 -2.50
CA ALA A 130 11.24 -5.92 -2.37
C ALA A 130 9.96 -6.20 -3.17
N VAL A 131 9.88 -7.41 -3.73
CA VAL A 131 8.68 -7.95 -4.37
C VAL A 131 8.26 -9.20 -3.60
N ALA A 132 7.02 -9.21 -3.13
CA ALA A 132 6.39 -10.29 -2.40
C ALA A 132 5.26 -10.91 -3.22
N GLU A 133 5.01 -12.20 -3.01
CA GLU A 133 3.91 -12.96 -3.59
C GLU A 133 2.77 -13.19 -2.58
N THR A 134 3.06 -13.16 -1.27
CA THR A 134 2.05 -13.32 -0.22
C THR A 134 2.09 -12.20 0.83
N PRO A 135 0.95 -11.90 1.49
CA PRO A 135 0.90 -10.98 2.63
C PRO A 135 1.92 -11.32 3.73
N GLU A 136 2.12 -12.61 3.99
CA GLU A 136 3.05 -13.08 5.04
C GLU A 136 4.50 -12.75 4.72
N GLN A 137 4.90 -12.77 3.44
CA GLN A 137 6.23 -12.30 3.05
C GLN A 137 6.40 -10.81 3.34
N VAL A 138 5.34 -10.00 3.19
CA VAL A 138 5.38 -8.58 3.59
C VAL A 138 5.57 -8.45 5.09
N VAL A 139 4.85 -9.25 5.90
CA VAL A 139 5.01 -9.27 7.36
C VAL A 139 6.44 -9.63 7.75
N GLU A 140 7.04 -10.65 7.15
CA GLU A 140 8.42 -11.04 7.45
C GLU A 140 9.46 -10.00 6.98
N ILE A 141 9.21 -9.29 5.87
CA ILE A 141 10.02 -8.13 5.48
C ILE A 141 9.91 -7.04 6.55
N LEU A 142 8.69 -6.67 6.98
CA LEU A 142 8.46 -5.65 8.00
C LEU A 142 9.13 -6.02 9.33
N ARG A 143 9.00 -7.28 9.76
CA ARG A 143 9.68 -7.80 10.96
C ARG A 143 11.19 -7.60 10.87
N TYR A 144 11.79 -7.96 9.74
CA TYR A 144 13.23 -7.83 9.56
C TYR A 144 13.69 -6.37 9.56
N VAL A 145 13.00 -5.48 8.83
CA VAL A 145 13.44 -4.08 8.72
C VAL A 145 13.20 -3.26 9.99
N ILE A 146 12.15 -3.59 10.75
CA ILE A 146 11.80 -2.88 11.99
C ILE A 146 12.60 -3.42 13.18
N ALA A 147 12.64 -4.74 13.35
CA ALA A 147 13.19 -5.39 14.54
C ALA A 147 14.57 -6.02 14.33
N GLY A 148 15.04 -6.17 13.08
CA GLY A 148 16.29 -6.87 12.76
C GLY A 148 16.18 -8.39 12.96
N GLU A 149 14.96 -8.93 13.06
CA GLU A 149 14.72 -10.33 13.40
C GLU A 149 14.51 -11.17 12.13
N LEU A 150 15.35 -12.19 11.94
CA LEU A 150 15.23 -13.11 10.81
C LEU A 150 14.28 -14.28 11.18
N PRO A 151 13.30 -14.61 10.33
CA PRO A 151 12.37 -15.71 10.60
C PRO A 151 13.13 -17.03 10.76
N GLY A 152 12.72 -17.86 11.72
CA GLY A 152 13.30 -19.19 11.94
C GLY A 152 14.71 -19.19 12.58
N ARG A 153 15.28 -18.04 12.94
CA ARG A 153 16.53 -17.94 13.69
C ARG A 153 16.25 -17.42 15.10
N ALA A 154 16.53 -18.24 16.12
CA ALA A 154 16.47 -17.77 17.49
C ALA A 154 17.44 -16.58 17.67
N ARG A 155 16.98 -15.53 18.35
CA ARG A 155 17.82 -14.37 18.70
C ARG A 155 19.05 -14.91 19.41
N ALA A 156 20.23 -14.72 18.82
CA ALA A 156 21.48 -14.99 19.53
C ALA A 156 21.45 -14.14 20.81
N ALA A 157 21.72 -14.76 21.96
CA ALA A 157 21.88 -14.00 23.20
C ALA A 157 22.94 -12.93 22.93
N ALA A 158 22.58 -11.66 23.17
CA ALA A 158 23.48 -10.55 22.97
C ALA A 158 24.76 -10.81 23.78
N GLU A 159 25.91 -10.81 23.10
CA GLU A 159 27.24 -10.82 23.72
C GLU A 159 27.53 -9.50 24.44
#